data_AF-A0A6H5KWJ3-F1
#
_entry.id   AF-A0A6H5KWJ3-F1
#
_cell.length_a   1.000
_cell.length_b   1.000
_cell.length_c   1.000
_cell.angle_alpha   90.00
_cell.angle_beta   90.00
_cell.angle_gamma   90.00
#
_symmetry.space_group_name_H-M   'P 1'
#
loop_
_entity.id
_entity.type
_entity.pdbx_description
1 polymer ?
#
loop_
_entity_poly.entity_id
_entity_poly.type
_entity_poly.pdbx_seq_one_letter_code
_entity_poly.pdbx_strand_id
1 'polypeptide(L)'
;MRGITYTIRSSLYVAVTNRCSTTSLIASRGPGLLMPPSFHPLPADVEPSPVEILQDVTERLSGSGGGSGESLRAGGGLFDELVFAGVGEPLLRWPVVRDVVMSLRSRHANLLRPRSAENSKVDGSGADATPTGGAATTRPSQDVVMPIRLVTNGLWPVVAVDEQVVGPPSPEADTSGYTGEAKSNVDRQGRRRVGGGGGAGGGGFKVRAASGTSGGIADRSGSAERGAVASPSAASVAKQIAEVFDSVSVALNTADPAQYQELMKPSLDGLVEEGAGPVAHGYVCDLVKECASRGVATECTVVHRHGVDLRRARELAEAMGASCRVRPYVPR
;
A
#
# COMPACT_ATOMS: atom_id res chain seq x y z
N MET A 1 15.52 6.80 -5.28
CA MET A 1 14.59 7.69 -6.01
C MET A 1 14.19 8.84 -5.08
N ARG A 2 14.09 10.09 -5.55
CA ARG A 2 13.61 11.20 -4.69
C ARG A 2 12.09 11.12 -4.49
N GLY A 3 11.61 11.53 -3.31
CA GLY A 3 10.17 11.66 -3.03
C GLY A 3 9.48 10.41 -2.46
N ILE A 4 10.22 9.32 -2.22
CA ILE A 4 9.67 8.13 -1.54
C ILE A 4 9.37 8.47 -0.08
N THR A 5 10.35 8.98 0.67
CA THR A 5 10.15 9.42 2.04
C THR A 5 10.20 10.94 2.21
N TYR A 6 9.46 11.44 3.20
CA TYR A 6 9.52 12.82 3.66
C TYR A 6 9.14 12.92 5.14
N THR A 7 9.55 14.00 5.80
CA THR A 7 9.26 14.21 7.23
C THR A 7 8.17 15.26 7.41
N ILE A 8 7.19 14.99 8.28
CA ILE A 8 6.36 16.05 8.88
C ILE A 8 6.56 15.96 10.38
N ARG A 9 7.09 17.05 10.97
CA ARG A 9 7.46 17.11 12.39
C ARG A 9 8.42 15.96 12.74
N SER A 10 7.93 14.94 13.42
CA SER A 10 8.69 13.82 13.93
C SER A 10 8.24 12.48 13.35
N SER A 11 7.36 12.48 12.34
CA SER A 11 6.89 11.26 11.67
C SER A 11 7.52 11.13 10.29
N LEU A 12 7.94 9.90 9.95
CA LEU A 12 8.45 9.56 8.63
C LEU A 12 7.28 9.12 7.75
N TYR A 13 7.06 9.83 6.65
CA TYR A 13 6.02 9.52 5.69
C TYR A 13 6.59 8.76 4.49
N VAL A 14 5.83 7.80 3.98
CA VAL A 14 6.17 6.95 2.84
C VAL A 14 5.11 7.13 1.74
N ALA A 15 5.54 7.63 0.59
CA ALA A 15 4.73 7.73 -0.63
C ALA A 15 4.96 6.48 -1.49
N VAL A 16 3.86 5.81 -1.85
CA VAL A 16 3.90 4.60 -2.69
C VAL A 16 3.32 4.84 -4.07
N THR A 17 2.49 5.86 -4.26
CA THR A 17 1.89 6.21 -5.56
C THR A 17 1.47 7.68 -5.58
N ASN A 18 1.32 8.25 -6.77
CA ASN A 18 0.64 9.52 -7.02
C ASN A 18 -0.82 9.33 -7.49
N ARG A 19 -1.25 8.10 -7.79
CA ARG A 19 -2.60 7.80 -8.28
C ARG A 19 -3.60 7.92 -7.13
N CYS A 20 -4.79 8.43 -7.43
CA CYS A 20 -5.92 8.45 -6.51
C CYS A 20 -7.19 8.05 -7.25
N SER A 21 -8.07 7.33 -6.56
CA SER A 21 -9.47 7.09 -6.96
C SER A 21 -10.41 8.19 -6.46
N THR A 22 -9.88 9.22 -5.79
CA THR A 22 -10.64 10.37 -5.27
C THR A 22 -9.77 11.63 -5.35
N THR A 23 -10.31 12.78 -4.95
CA THR A 23 -9.53 13.96 -4.62
C THR A 23 -8.53 13.60 -3.53
N SER A 24 -7.24 13.80 -3.80
CA SER A 24 -6.18 13.43 -2.84
C SER A 24 -6.36 14.12 -1.49
N LEU A 25 -5.83 13.51 -0.42
CA LEU A 25 -5.89 14.07 0.92
C LEU A 25 -5.23 15.46 1.01
N ILE A 26 -4.16 15.69 0.25
CA ILE A 26 -3.51 17.00 0.14
C ILE A 26 -4.46 18.00 -0.53
N ALA A 27 -5.03 17.66 -1.69
CA ALA A 27 -5.96 18.54 -2.40
C ALA A 27 -7.26 18.81 -1.62
N SER A 28 -7.73 17.82 -0.85
CA SER A 28 -8.89 17.92 0.04
C SER A 28 -8.69 18.94 1.17
N ARG A 29 -7.45 19.39 1.42
CA ARG A 29 -7.14 20.44 2.40
C ARG A 29 -6.98 21.83 1.80
N GLY A 30 -7.15 21.96 0.49
CA GLY A 30 -7.26 23.25 -0.19
C GLY A 30 -5.99 23.69 -0.91
N PRO A 31 -6.15 24.59 -1.88
CA PRO A 31 -5.09 24.92 -2.83
C PRO A 31 -3.96 25.77 -2.23
N GLY A 32 -4.14 26.35 -1.04
CA GLY A 32 -3.09 27.06 -0.31
C GLY A 32 -2.29 26.17 0.65
N LEU A 33 -2.59 24.87 0.75
CA LEU A 33 -1.85 23.98 1.65
C LEU A 33 -0.40 23.84 1.16
N LEU A 34 0.53 24.31 1.99
CA LEU A 34 1.96 24.11 1.78
C LEU A 34 2.42 22.80 2.42
N MET A 35 3.12 21.99 1.65
CA MET A 35 3.82 20.79 2.13
C MET A 35 5.22 21.17 2.64
N PRO A 36 5.82 20.40 3.57
CA PRO A 36 7.16 20.71 4.05
C PRO A 36 8.19 20.65 2.91
N PRO A 37 9.33 21.36 3.00
CA PRO A 37 10.37 21.33 1.97
C PRO A 37 10.92 19.94 1.64
N SER A 38 10.85 18.99 2.59
CA SER A 38 11.25 17.60 2.37
C SER A 38 10.29 16.83 1.46
N PHE A 39 9.05 17.27 1.33
CA PHE A 39 8.04 16.62 0.51
C PHE A 39 8.26 16.91 -0.97
N HIS A 40 8.39 15.84 -1.74
CA HIS A 40 8.42 15.88 -3.20
C HIS A 40 7.44 14.83 -3.71
N PRO A 41 6.50 15.17 -4.61
CA PRO A 41 5.73 14.16 -5.32
C PRO A 41 6.66 13.13 -5.99
N LEU A 42 6.20 11.89 -6.11
CA LEU A 42 6.90 10.91 -6.94
C LEU A 42 6.99 11.45 -8.39
N PRO A 43 8.00 11.05 -9.18
CA PRO A 43 8.04 11.43 -10.59
C PRO A 43 6.76 10.99 -11.31
N ALA A 44 6.34 11.77 -12.32
CA ALA A 44 5.14 11.45 -13.10
C ALA A 44 5.26 10.05 -13.72
N ASP A 45 4.19 9.26 -13.62
CA ASP A 45 4.08 7.89 -14.16
C ASP A 45 5.13 6.89 -13.68
N VAL A 46 5.83 7.20 -12.58
CA VAL A 46 6.80 6.30 -11.95
C VAL A 46 6.35 5.98 -10.53
N GLU A 47 6.14 4.69 -10.27
CA GLU A 47 5.86 4.18 -8.93
C GLU A 47 7.07 3.40 -8.41
N PRO A 48 7.54 3.63 -7.17
CA PRO A 48 8.71 2.94 -6.64
C PRO A 48 8.42 1.45 -6.44
N SER A 49 9.41 0.60 -6.71
CA SER A 49 9.35 -0.83 -6.41
C SER A 49 9.35 -1.10 -4.90
N PRO A 50 8.89 -2.28 -4.43
CA PRO A 50 9.01 -2.65 -3.01
C PRO A 50 10.45 -2.55 -2.47
N VAL A 51 11.44 -2.90 -3.30
CA VAL A 51 12.86 -2.85 -2.96
C VAL A 51 13.33 -1.42 -2.75
N GLU A 52 12.97 -0.50 -3.65
CA GLU A 52 13.32 0.92 -3.51
C GLU A 52 12.68 1.56 -2.28
N ILE A 53 11.42 1.21 -1.97
CA ILE A 53 10.75 1.69 -0.75
C ILE A 53 11.48 1.16 0.50
N LEU A 54 11.78 -0.14 0.53
CA LEU A 54 12.47 -0.75 1.67
C LEU A 54 13.86 -0.17 1.90
N GLN A 55 14.61 0.05 0.82
CA GLN A 55 15.93 0.66 0.88
C GLN A 55 15.84 2.09 1.44
N ASP A 56 15.00 2.94 0.84
CA ASP A 56 14.86 4.35 1.24
C ASP A 56 14.40 4.47 2.71
N VAL A 57 13.39 3.70 3.12
CA VAL A 57 12.92 3.70 4.52
C VAL A 57 14.03 3.19 5.46
N THR A 58 14.75 2.13 5.12
CA THR A 58 15.82 1.59 5.98
C THR A 58 16.98 2.57 6.14
N GLU A 59 17.38 3.26 5.07
CA GLU A 59 18.40 4.31 5.11
C GLU A 59 17.97 5.47 6.02
N ARG A 60 16.69 5.86 5.96
CA ARG A 60 16.13 6.90 6.84
C ARG A 60 16.03 6.47 8.30
N LEU A 61 15.61 5.23 8.58
CA LEU A 61 15.54 4.71 9.95
C LEU A 61 16.93 4.55 10.58
N SER A 62 17.95 4.25 9.78
CA SER A 62 19.33 4.07 10.27
C SER A 62 20.09 5.39 10.45
N GLY A 63 19.54 6.53 10.01
CA GLY A 63 20.22 7.82 10.00
C GLY A 63 21.33 7.94 8.94
N SER A 64 21.52 6.92 8.10
CA SER A 64 22.54 6.87 7.04
C SER A 64 22.15 7.62 5.77
N GLY A 65 20.87 8.01 5.63
CA GLY A 65 20.36 8.83 4.54
C GLY A 65 20.77 10.29 4.65
N GLY A 66 21.98 10.62 4.18
CA GLY A 66 22.51 11.98 4.14
C GLY A 66 21.62 12.93 3.33
N GLY A 67 20.92 13.84 4.02
CA GLY A 67 20.11 14.87 3.35
C GLY A 67 19.49 15.93 4.28
N SER A 68 19.31 15.61 5.55
CA SER A 68 18.93 16.56 6.59
C SER A 68 19.59 16.10 7.88
N GLY A 69 20.26 16.99 8.62
CA GLY A 69 20.95 16.70 9.88
C GLY A 69 20.01 16.27 11.03
N GLU A 70 19.18 15.25 10.79
CA GLU A 70 18.32 14.60 11.77
C GLU A 70 19.24 13.82 12.73
N SER A 71 19.51 14.42 13.88
CA SER A 71 20.27 13.79 14.96
C SER A 71 19.39 12.74 15.66
N LEU A 72 19.99 11.61 16.02
CA LEU A 72 19.35 10.54 16.81
C LEU A 72 18.74 11.14 18.10
N ARG A 73 17.47 10.82 18.40
CA ARG A 73 16.87 11.24 19.68
C ARG A 73 17.51 10.46 20.83
N ALA A 74 17.46 11.04 22.03
CA ALA A 74 17.79 10.29 23.24
C ALA A 74 16.86 9.07 23.36
N GLY A 75 17.42 7.86 23.24
CA GLY A 75 16.66 6.60 23.13
C GLY A 75 16.78 5.89 21.77
N GLY A 76 17.52 6.44 20.81
CA GLY A 76 17.94 5.74 19.58
C GLY A 76 16.96 5.77 18.40
N GLY A 77 15.72 6.25 18.59
CA GLY A 77 14.75 6.44 17.50
C GLY A 77 14.87 7.82 16.83
N LEU A 78 14.69 7.90 15.51
CA LEU A 78 14.65 9.18 14.78
C LEU A 78 13.22 9.76 14.68
N PHE A 79 12.22 8.87 14.63
CA PHE A 79 10.83 9.21 14.33
C PHE A 79 9.87 8.62 15.38
N ASP A 80 8.74 9.31 15.59
CA ASP A 80 7.68 8.91 16.51
C ASP A 80 6.68 7.95 15.86
N GLU A 81 6.57 7.94 14.53
CA GLU A 81 5.63 7.12 13.76
C GLU A 81 6.10 6.97 12.30
N LEU A 82 5.87 5.81 11.70
CA LEU A 82 5.98 5.58 10.27
C LEU A 82 4.60 5.65 9.63
N VAL A 83 4.41 6.50 8.63
CA VAL A 83 3.10 6.82 8.06
C VAL A 83 3.07 6.55 6.56
N PHE A 84 2.22 5.64 6.11
CA PHE A 84 1.97 5.43 4.69
C PHE A 84 0.98 6.48 4.19
N ALA A 85 1.51 7.57 3.63
CA ALA A 85 0.75 8.64 2.99
C ALA A 85 1.63 9.45 2.02
N GLY A 86 1.09 9.81 0.87
CA GLY A 86 1.75 10.65 -0.12
C GLY A 86 0.76 11.53 -0.86
N VAL A 87 1.04 11.81 -2.14
CA VAL A 87 0.05 12.42 -3.04
C VAL A 87 -1.11 11.44 -3.29
N GLY A 88 -0.77 10.17 -3.53
CA GLY A 88 -1.71 9.14 -3.94
C GLY A 88 -2.40 8.37 -2.81
N GLU A 89 -3.19 7.37 -3.20
CA GLU A 89 -3.92 6.44 -2.34
C GLU A 89 -3.13 5.12 -2.15
N PRO A 90 -2.64 4.82 -0.93
CA PRO A 90 -1.88 3.59 -0.68
C PRO A 90 -2.65 2.29 -0.98
N LEU A 91 -3.97 2.27 -0.81
CA LEU A 91 -4.79 1.07 -1.08
C LEU A 91 -4.74 0.62 -2.55
N LEU A 92 -4.44 1.52 -3.51
CA LEU A 92 -4.25 1.17 -4.92
C LEU A 92 -2.99 0.34 -5.18
N ARG A 93 -2.08 0.25 -4.20
CA ARG A 93 -0.87 -0.58 -4.25
C ARG A 93 -0.81 -1.52 -3.05
N TRP A 94 -1.95 -2.04 -2.62
CA TRP A 94 -2.08 -2.83 -1.41
C TRP A 94 -1.04 -3.98 -1.28
N PRO A 95 -0.78 -4.82 -2.31
CA PRO A 95 0.23 -5.87 -2.21
C PRO A 95 1.62 -5.30 -1.87
N VAL A 96 2.04 -4.22 -2.54
CA VAL A 96 3.32 -3.54 -2.29
C VAL A 96 3.38 -2.97 -0.87
N VAL A 97 2.32 -2.29 -0.43
CA VAL A 97 2.24 -1.70 0.91
C VAL A 97 2.36 -2.79 1.99
N ARG A 98 1.60 -3.88 1.85
CA ARG A 98 1.64 -5.04 2.76
C ARG A 98 3.04 -5.64 2.83
N ASP A 99 3.63 -5.95 1.68
CA ASP A 99 4.91 -6.66 1.61
C ASP A 99 6.06 -5.80 2.16
N VAL A 100 6.03 -4.48 1.92
CA VAL A 100 6.99 -3.53 2.51
C VAL A 100 6.85 -3.52 4.03
N VAL A 101 5.65 -3.36 4.58
CA VAL A 101 5.46 -3.29 6.04
C VAL A 101 5.90 -4.59 6.72
N MET A 102 5.53 -5.74 6.15
CA MET A 102 5.95 -7.05 6.68
C MET A 102 7.47 -7.22 6.64
N SER A 103 8.12 -6.79 5.55
CA SER A 103 9.57 -6.81 5.42
C SER A 103 10.26 -5.87 6.41
N LEU A 104 9.71 -4.67 6.63
CA LEU A 104 10.23 -3.71 7.61
C LEU A 104 10.16 -4.28 9.03
N ARG A 105 9.03 -4.85 9.42
CA ARG A 105 8.87 -5.47 10.75
C ARG A 105 9.81 -6.65 10.97
N SER A 106 10.05 -7.46 9.93
CA SER A 106 11.01 -8.56 10.00
C SER A 106 12.45 -8.06 10.18
N ARG A 107 12.85 -7.01 9.45
CA ARG A 107 14.23 -6.46 9.49
C ARG A 107 14.52 -5.57 10.70
N HIS A 108 13.49 -4.92 11.25
CA HIS A 108 13.61 -3.90 12.30
C HIS A 108 12.73 -4.23 13.52
N ALA A 109 12.70 -5.50 13.92
CA ALA A 109 11.85 -6.00 15.02
C ALA A 109 12.11 -5.33 16.38
N ASN A 110 13.28 -4.70 16.56
CA ASN A 110 13.65 -3.91 17.73
C ASN A 110 13.12 -2.46 17.68
N LEU A 111 12.72 -1.95 16.50
CA LEU A 111 12.21 -0.60 16.31
C LEU A 111 10.71 -0.56 16.02
N LEU A 112 10.19 -1.61 15.37
CA LEU A 112 8.82 -1.71 14.89
C LEU A 112 8.05 -2.82 15.59
N ARG A 113 6.77 -2.59 15.85
CA ARG A 113 5.95 -3.50 16.67
C ARG A 113 5.73 -4.81 15.92
N PRO A 114 6.10 -5.98 16.50
CA PRO A 114 5.69 -7.25 15.95
C PRO A 114 4.17 -7.36 16.00
N ARG A 115 3.54 -7.91 14.95
CA ARG A 115 2.14 -8.32 15.01
C ARG A 115 2.06 -9.83 14.91
N SER A 116 1.83 -10.45 16.07
CA SER A 116 1.53 -11.86 16.19
C SER A 116 0.18 -12.14 15.51
N ALA A 117 0.02 -13.31 14.90
CA ALA A 117 -1.23 -13.83 14.35
C ALA A 117 -2.31 -14.18 15.42
N GLU A 118 -2.19 -13.62 16.64
CA GLU A 118 -2.93 -14.06 17.84
C GLU A 118 -4.26 -13.32 18.10
N ASN A 119 -4.67 -12.37 17.26
CA ASN A 119 -6.04 -11.81 17.34
C ASN A 119 -7.12 -12.75 16.78
N SER A 120 -6.84 -14.06 16.68
CA SER A 120 -7.79 -15.08 16.25
C SER A 120 -8.56 -15.77 17.40
N LYS A 121 -8.35 -15.37 18.66
CA LYS A 121 -9.13 -15.90 19.80
C LYS A 121 -10.02 -14.82 20.42
N VAL A 122 -11.21 -14.66 19.86
CA VAL A 122 -12.38 -14.32 20.67
C VAL A 122 -13.00 -15.66 21.04
N ASP A 123 -12.67 -16.18 22.22
CA ASP A 123 -13.52 -17.14 22.90
C ASP A 123 -13.44 -16.87 24.39
N GLY A 124 -14.58 -16.44 24.93
CA GLY A 124 -14.76 -16.23 26.35
C GLY A 124 -14.81 -17.58 27.09
N SER A 125 -13.98 -17.72 28.11
CA SER A 125 -14.35 -18.37 29.36
C SER A 125 -13.33 -17.98 30.42
N GLY A 126 -13.81 -17.30 31.44
CA GLY A 126 -13.02 -16.99 32.63
C GLY A 126 -12.90 -18.22 33.51
N ALA A 127 -11.70 -18.47 34.02
CA ALA A 127 -11.49 -19.25 35.23
C ALA A 127 -10.22 -18.73 35.94
N ASP A 128 -10.50 -18.00 37.02
CA ASP A 128 -9.83 -17.92 38.30
C ASP A 128 -8.43 -18.59 38.44
N ALA A 129 -7.41 -17.77 38.73
CA ALA A 129 -6.19 -18.20 39.41
C ALA A 129 -5.53 -17.03 40.16
N THR A 130 -5.59 -17.10 41.49
CA THR A 130 -4.96 -16.23 42.50
C THR A 130 -3.43 -16.18 42.36
N PRO A 131 -2.75 -15.04 42.64
CA PRO A 131 -1.30 -14.91 42.43
C PRO A 131 -0.50 -15.31 43.67
N THR A 132 0.53 -16.15 43.49
CA THR A 132 1.63 -16.31 44.45
C THR A 132 2.92 -15.75 43.84
N GLY A 133 3.56 -14.84 44.58
CA GLY A 133 4.63 -13.98 44.09
C GLY A 133 6.02 -14.60 44.05
N GLY A 134 6.95 -13.78 43.56
CA GLY A 134 8.39 -13.95 43.76
C GLY A 134 9.20 -14.00 42.46
N ALA A 135 9.66 -12.84 41.99
CA ALA A 135 11.03 -12.58 41.55
C ALA A 135 11.07 -11.21 40.86
N ALA A 136 11.95 -10.34 41.33
CA ALA A 136 12.28 -9.08 40.67
C ALA A 136 12.90 -9.38 39.30
N THR A 137 12.07 -9.53 38.28
CA THR A 137 12.48 -9.32 36.90
C THR A 137 12.45 -7.82 36.70
N THR A 138 13.63 -7.23 36.56
CA THR A 138 13.78 -5.93 35.91
C THR A 138 12.88 -5.93 34.68
N ARG A 139 11.78 -5.17 34.74
CA ARG A 139 10.96 -4.89 33.57
C ARG A 139 11.95 -4.39 32.50
N PRO A 140 12.01 -4.99 31.30
CA PRO A 140 12.60 -4.27 30.19
C PRO A 140 11.88 -2.91 30.16
N SER A 141 12.64 -1.84 29.95
CA SER A 141 12.08 -0.53 29.63
C SER A 141 10.88 -0.74 28.72
N GLN A 142 9.79 -0.02 28.94
CA GLN A 142 8.72 0.04 27.94
C GLN A 142 9.34 0.62 26.67
N ASP A 143 9.92 -0.25 25.85
CA ASP A 143 10.59 0.11 24.62
C ASP A 143 9.52 0.79 23.77
N VAL A 144 9.74 2.06 23.48
CA VAL A 144 8.83 2.88 22.70
C VAL A 144 8.93 2.37 21.27
N VAL A 145 8.16 1.33 20.96
CA VAL A 145 8.14 0.75 19.63
C VAL A 145 7.38 1.67 18.69
N MET A 146 8.01 2.07 17.59
CA MET A 146 7.45 3.04 16.65
C MET A 146 6.24 2.43 15.91
N PRO A 147 5.02 3.01 16.04
CA PRO A 147 3.84 2.52 15.35
C PRO A 147 3.89 2.80 13.85
N ILE A 148 3.18 1.96 13.08
CA ILE A 148 2.98 2.14 11.65
C ILE A 148 1.51 2.49 11.40
N ARG A 149 1.28 3.65 10.76
CA ARG A 149 -0.06 4.16 10.43
C ARG A 149 -0.31 4.10 8.93
N LEU A 150 -1.51 3.66 8.56
CA LEU A 150 -2.06 3.84 7.22
C LEU A 150 -2.91 5.12 7.17
N VAL A 151 -2.73 5.95 6.14
CA VAL A 151 -3.61 7.08 5.87
C VAL A 151 -4.25 6.87 4.50
N THR A 152 -5.58 6.87 4.42
CA THR A 152 -6.32 6.48 3.22
C THR A 152 -7.60 7.30 3.04
N ASN A 153 -8.08 7.39 1.81
CA ASN A 153 -9.43 7.85 1.50
C ASN A 153 -10.51 6.81 1.85
N GLY A 154 -10.14 5.54 2.02
CA GLY A 154 -11.02 4.49 2.54
C GLY A 154 -11.88 3.74 1.52
N LEU A 155 -11.67 3.95 0.22
CA LEU A 155 -12.36 3.18 -0.83
C LEU A 155 -11.76 1.77 -0.96
N TRP A 156 -12.21 0.85 -0.12
CA TRP A 156 -11.72 -0.54 -0.11
C TRP A 156 -11.96 -1.34 -1.40
N PRO A 157 -12.95 -1.07 -2.29
CA PRO A 157 -13.11 -1.84 -3.53
C PRO A 157 -11.92 -1.72 -4.49
N VAL A 158 -11.09 -0.69 -4.33
CA VAL A 158 -9.88 -0.50 -5.15
C VAL A 158 -8.74 -1.46 -4.76
N VAL A 159 -8.88 -2.16 -3.64
CA VAL A 159 -7.90 -3.14 -3.19
C VAL A 159 -8.05 -4.39 -4.05
N ALA A 160 -7.06 -4.61 -4.93
CA ALA A 160 -6.88 -5.91 -5.56
C ALA A 160 -6.50 -6.91 -4.47
N VAL A 161 -7.43 -7.78 -4.09
CA VAL A 161 -7.15 -8.89 -3.17
C VAL A 161 -6.57 -10.03 -4.01
N ASP A 162 -5.26 -10.21 -3.89
CA ASP A 162 -4.66 -11.51 -4.21
C ASP A 162 -4.81 -12.38 -2.95
N GLU A 163 -5.73 -13.34 -2.99
CA GLU A 163 -5.94 -14.26 -1.87
C GLU A 163 -4.85 -15.35 -1.77
N GLN A 164 -3.73 -15.20 -2.49
CA GLN A 164 -2.63 -16.15 -2.45
C GLN A 164 -1.41 -15.63 -1.67
N VAL A 165 -0.98 -16.50 -0.76
CA VAL A 165 0.21 -16.45 0.11
C VAL A 165 0.04 -15.71 1.45
N VAL A 166 -0.65 -16.38 2.38
CA VAL A 166 -0.32 -16.28 3.82
C VAL A 166 0.60 -17.45 4.14
N GLY A 167 1.89 -17.18 4.16
CA GLY A 167 2.94 -18.04 4.70
C GLY A 167 4.15 -17.17 5.03
N PRO A 168 4.88 -17.42 6.12
CA PRO A 168 6.08 -16.65 6.42
C PRO A 168 7.04 -16.72 5.22
N PRO A 169 7.75 -15.64 4.88
CA PRO A 169 8.73 -15.69 3.80
C PRO A 169 9.75 -16.78 4.13
N SER A 170 9.91 -17.74 3.21
CA SER A 170 10.95 -18.75 3.30
C SER A 170 12.31 -18.06 3.43
N PRO A 171 13.13 -18.40 4.44
CA PRO A 171 14.45 -17.82 4.58
C PRO A 171 15.37 -18.53 3.60
N GLU A 172 15.41 -18.09 2.34
CA GLU A 172 16.49 -18.40 1.36
C GLU A 172 16.12 -17.79 0.00
N ALA A 173 16.46 -16.51 -0.19
CA ALA A 173 16.73 -15.98 -1.52
C ALA A 173 18.25 -15.95 -1.67
N ASP A 174 18.79 -17.03 -2.23
CA ASP A 174 20.18 -17.20 -2.60
C ASP A 174 20.64 -16.05 -3.50
N THR A 175 21.53 -15.21 -2.98
CA THR A 175 22.17 -14.10 -3.69
C THR A 175 23.36 -14.59 -4.52
N SER A 176 23.15 -15.57 -5.39
CA SER A 176 24.18 -16.04 -6.32
C SER A 176 23.63 -16.19 -7.74
N GLY A 177 23.39 -15.06 -8.40
CA GLY A 177 22.91 -15.07 -9.78
C GLY A 177 22.76 -13.70 -10.42
N TYR A 178 23.70 -12.78 -10.21
CA TYR A 178 23.73 -11.53 -10.97
C TYR A 178 25.16 -11.07 -11.24
N THR A 179 25.88 -11.81 -12.08
CA THR A 179 27.03 -11.28 -12.82
C THR A 179 26.59 -11.07 -14.27
N GLY A 180 25.93 -9.95 -14.53
CA GLY A 180 25.68 -9.47 -15.88
C GLY A 180 26.94 -8.79 -16.44
N GLU A 181 27.81 -9.55 -17.08
CA GLU A 181 28.85 -8.99 -17.94
C GLU A 181 28.22 -8.36 -19.19
N ALA A 182 28.42 -7.05 -19.35
CA ALA A 182 28.14 -6.33 -20.58
C ALA A 182 29.04 -6.83 -21.71
N LYS A 183 28.47 -7.47 -22.74
CA LYS A 183 29.20 -7.81 -23.97
C LYS A 183 28.86 -6.82 -25.07
N SER A 184 29.77 -5.88 -25.27
CA SER A 184 29.93 -5.06 -26.46
C SER A 184 30.43 -5.92 -27.63
N ASN A 185 29.68 -5.99 -28.73
CA ASN A 185 30.17 -6.57 -29.98
C ASN A 185 31.02 -5.54 -30.73
N VAL A 186 32.34 -5.75 -30.71
CA VAL A 186 33.28 -5.13 -31.66
C VAL A 186 33.98 -6.28 -32.38
N ASP A 187 33.54 -6.56 -33.60
CA ASP A 187 34.22 -7.49 -34.51
C ASP A 187 35.48 -6.81 -35.09
N ARG A 188 36.63 -7.38 -34.77
CA ARG A 188 37.93 -7.05 -35.36
C ARG A 188 38.53 -8.34 -35.93
N GLN A 189 38.41 -8.53 -37.23
CA GLN A 189 39.52 -9.00 -38.06
C GLN A 189 39.17 -8.87 -39.55
N GLY A 190 39.94 -8.05 -40.24
CA GLY A 190 39.85 -7.89 -41.68
C GLY A 190 40.54 -9.02 -42.43
N ARG A 191 39.89 -9.49 -43.49
CA ARG A 191 40.56 -9.77 -44.77
C ARG A 191 39.56 -9.74 -45.92
N ARG A 192 39.91 -8.97 -46.95
CA ARG A 192 39.20 -8.77 -48.22
C ARG A 192 39.33 -10.01 -49.13
N ARG A 193 38.30 -10.32 -49.92
CA ARG A 193 38.19 -10.07 -51.39
C ARG A 193 36.91 -10.74 -51.94
N VAL A 194 35.99 -9.97 -52.52
CA VAL A 194 35.74 -9.72 -53.98
C VAL A 194 34.95 -10.83 -54.67
N GLY A 195 33.79 -10.45 -55.23
CA GLY A 195 33.40 -10.87 -56.59
C GLY A 195 31.96 -11.36 -56.81
N GLY A 196 31.16 -10.56 -57.53
CA GLY A 196 30.03 -10.98 -58.39
C GLY A 196 28.72 -11.36 -57.68
N GLY A 197 27.52 -11.02 -58.14
CA GLY A 197 27.06 -10.40 -59.38
C GLY A 197 25.61 -10.84 -59.63
N GLY A 198 24.74 -9.88 -59.96
CA GLY A 198 23.53 -10.07 -60.79
C GLY A 198 22.31 -10.79 -60.20
N GLY A 199 21.12 -10.31 -60.62
CA GLY A 199 19.94 -11.16 -60.73
C GLY A 199 18.66 -10.63 -60.12
N ALA A 200 17.95 -9.79 -60.88
CA ALA A 200 16.54 -9.47 -60.67
C ALA A 200 15.63 -10.66 -61.02
N GLY A 201 14.39 -10.64 -60.49
CA GLY A 201 13.25 -11.24 -61.20
C GLY A 201 12.34 -12.15 -60.38
N GLY A 202 11.17 -11.62 -60.00
CA GLY A 202 9.85 -12.13 -60.35
C GLY A 202 9.45 -13.58 -60.01
N GLY A 203 8.28 -13.72 -59.37
CA GLY A 203 7.50 -14.96 -59.44
C GLY A 203 6.54 -15.13 -58.28
N GLY A 204 5.28 -14.70 -58.46
CA GLY A 204 4.20 -15.09 -57.57
C GLY A 204 3.80 -16.54 -57.78
N PHE A 205 3.31 -17.21 -56.73
CA PHE A 205 2.41 -18.35 -56.88
C PHE A 205 1.59 -18.57 -55.60
N LYS A 206 0.26 -18.44 -55.71
CA LYS A 206 -0.73 -18.99 -54.78
C LYS A 206 -0.97 -20.45 -55.17
N VAL A 207 -1.02 -21.39 -54.23
CA VAL A 207 -2.00 -22.50 -54.25
C VAL A 207 -2.34 -22.93 -52.82
N ARG A 208 -3.62 -23.20 -52.63
CA ARG A 208 -4.30 -23.65 -51.41
C ARG A 208 -4.60 -25.15 -51.53
N ALA A 209 -4.55 -25.83 -50.39
CA ALA A 209 -5.20 -27.10 -50.05
C ALA A 209 -4.76 -28.41 -50.74
N ALA A 210 -4.39 -29.41 -49.92
CA ALA A 210 -5.04 -30.73 -49.89
C ALA A 210 -4.53 -31.61 -48.72
N SER A 211 -5.49 -32.02 -47.89
CA SER A 211 -5.68 -33.34 -47.25
C SER A 211 -4.52 -34.11 -46.59
N GLY A 212 -4.70 -34.41 -45.29
CA GLY A 212 -4.02 -35.50 -44.58
C GLY A 212 -4.90 -36.01 -43.43
N THR A 213 -5.19 -37.30 -43.45
CA THR A 213 -6.16 -38.06 -42.63
C THR A 213 -5.65 -38.40 -41.22
N SER A 214 -6.61 -38.39 -40.27
CA SER A 214 -6.80 -39.27 -39.10
C SER A 214 -5.60 -39.75 -38.27
N GLY A 215 -5.62 -39.41 -36.97
CA GLY A 215 -4.91 -40.12 -35.91
C GLY A 215 -5.18 -39.44 -34.57
N GLY A 216 -6.11 -39.99 -33.78
CA GLY A 216 -6.49 -39.42 -32.48
C GLY A 216 -5.36 -39.49 -31.45
N ILE A 217 -5.22 -38.40 -30.68
CA ILE A 217 -4.56 -38.38 -29.38
C ILE A 217 -5.45 -37.56 -28.46
N ALA A 218 -5.83 -38.15 -27.35
CA ALA A 218 -6.73 -37.59 -26.34
C ALA A 218 -6.22 -36.23 -25.83
N ASP A 219 -7.09 -35.24 -25.93
CA ASP A 219 -6.96 -33.92 -25.32
C ASP A 219 -6.90 -34.08 -23.80
N ARG A 220 -5.72 -33.87 -23.20
CA ARG A 220 -5.61 -33.54 -21.77
C ARG A 220 -5.78 -32.03 -21.63
N SER A 221 -7.00 -31.55 -21.85
CA SER A 221 -7.46 -30.29 -21.30
C SER A 221 -7.72 -30.50 -19.81
N GLY A 222 -6.62 -30.54 -19.06
CA GLY A 222 -6.64 -30.32 -17.62
C GLY A 222 -7.15 -28.91 -17.39
N SER A 223 -8.48 -28.79 -17.24
CA SER A 223 -9.13 -27.61 -16.71
C SER A 223 -8.62 -27.43 -15.28
N ALA A 224 -7.52 -26.70 -15.13
CA ALA A 224 -7.20 -26.09 -13.87
C ALA A 224 -8.34 -25.10 -13.60
N GLU A 225 -9.29 -25.54 -12.79
CA GLU A 225 -10.26 -24.66 -12.16
C GLU A 225 -9.47 -23.53 -11.50
N ARG A 226 -9.43 -22.37 -12.16
CA ARG A 226 -9.04 -21.12 -11.52
C ARG A 226 -10.08 -20.91 -10.43
N GLY A 227 -9.71 -21.27 -9.20
CA GLY A 227 -10.53 -20.99 -8.02
C GLY A 227 -11.00 -19.54 -8.08
N ALA A 228 -12.31 -19.35 -7.92
CA ALA A 228 -12.92 -18.03 -7.98
C ALA A 228 -12.22 -17.10 -6.98
N VAL A 229 -11.53 -16.07 -7.46
CA VAL A 229 -10.99 -15.01 -6.62
C VAL A 229 -12.20 -14.32 -5.99
N ALA A 230 -12.39 -14.46 -4.69
CA ALA A 230 -13.48 -13.76 -4.00
C ALA A 230 -13.29 -12.26 -4.17
N SER A 231 -14.32 -11.54 -4.62
CA SER A 231 -14.28 -10.08 -4.67
C SER A 231 -13.97 -9.51 -3.28
N PRO A 232 -13.18 -8.41 -3.18
CA PRO A 232 -12.89 -7.79 -1.89
C PRO A 232 -14.17 -7.46 -1.13
N SER A 233 -14.10 -7.50 0.19
CA SER A 233 -15.13 -6.94 1.08
C SER A 233 -14.47 -6.00 2.09
N ALA A 234 -15.24 -5.08 2.66
CA ALA A 234 -14.75 -4.22 3.74
C ALA A 234 -14.13 -5.04 4.88
N ALA A 235 -14.76 -6.16 5.25
CA ALA A 235 -14.29 -7.05 6.31
C ALA A 235 -12.95 -7.72 5.96
N SER A 236 -12.76 -8.19 4.71
CA SER A 236 -11.50 -8.84 4.30
C SER A 236 -10.36 -7.83 4.19
N VAL A 237 -10.61 -6.62 3.71
CA VAL A 237 -9.62 -5.54 3.65
C VAL A 237 -9.27 -5.05 5.06
N ALA A 238 -10.26 -4.82 5.91
CA ALA A 238 -10.05 -4.42 7.30
C ALA A 238 -9.27 -5.47 8.10
N LYS A 239 -9.50 -6.77 7.86
CA LYS A 239 -8.69 -7.85 8.44
C LYS A 239 -7.22 -7.69 8.06
N GLN A 240 -6.92 -7.50 6.79
CA GLN A 240 -5.53 -7.35 6.34
C GLN A 240 -4.89 -6.06 6.90
N ILE A 241 -5.63 -4.94 6.97
CA ILE A 241 -5.17 -3.73 7.66
C ILE A 241 -4.88 -4.02 9.14
N ALA A 242 -5.75 -4.79 9.81
CA ALA A 242 -5.61 -5.24 11.19
C ALA A 242 -4.54 -6.33 11.40
N GLU A 243 -3.86 -6.78 10.35
CA GLU A 243 -2.63 -7.58 10.44
C GLU A 243 -1.39 -6.69 10.18
N VAL A 244 -1.51 -5.72 9.29
CA VAL A 244 -0.38 -4.88 8.81
C VAL A 244 -0.13 -3.62 9.64
N PHE A 245 -1.15 -2.84 9.99
CA PHE A 245 -1.02 -1.49 10.57
C PHE A 245 -1.48 -1.35 12.02
N ASP A 246 -0.72 -0.62 12.83
CA ASP A 246 -1.07 -0.33 14.23
C ASP A 246 -2.27 0.63 14.34
N SER A 247 -2.41 1.53 13.37
CA SER A 247 -3.53 2.47 13.29
C SER A 247 -3.90 2.82 11.84
N VAL A 248 -5.12 3.31 11.64
CA VAL A 248 -5.61 3.78 10.35
C VAL A 248 -6.29 5.14 10.49
N SER A 249 -5.96 6.07 9.59
CA SER A 249 -6.61 7.36 9.45
C SER A 249 -7.39 7.37 8.13
N VAL A 250 -8.71 7.50 8.20
CA VAL A 250 -9.60 7.45 7.04
C VAL A 250 -10.25 8.82 6.80
N ALA A 251 -10.22 9.31 5.56
CA ALA A 251 -10.82 10.60 5.23
C ALA A 251 -12.33 10.53 5.01
N LEU A 252 -13.07 10.66 6.12
CA LEU A 252 -14.53 10.71 6.11
C LEU A 252 -15.06 12.00 5.46
N ASN A 253 -14.44 13.15 5.78
CA ASN A 253 -14.74 14.50 5.26
C ASN A 253 -16.15 15.07 5.47
N THR A 254 -17.20 14.26 5.50
CA THR A 254 -18.58 14.68 5.77
C THR A 254 -19.44 13.48 6.19
N ALA A 255 -20.57 13.75 6.84
CA ALA A 255 -21.60 12.76 7.13
C ALA A 255 -22.65 12.63 6.02
N ASP A 256 -22.58 13.47 4.98
CA ASP A 256 -23.54 13.49 3.87
C ASP A 256 -22.94 12.82 2.62
N PRO A 257 -23.52 11.70 2.14
CA PRO A 257 -23.04 11.01 0.95
C PRO A 257 -23.02 11.87 -0.33
N ALA A 258 -23.99 12.76 -0.52
CA ALA A 258 -24.04 13.63 -1.70
C ALA A 258 -22.92 14.69 -1.63
N GLN A 259 -22.74 15.31 -0.47
CA GLN A 259 -21.63 16.23 -0.25
C GLN A 259 -20.27 15.52 -0.38
N TYR A 260 -20.16 14.24 0.02
CA TYR A 260 -18.95 13.46 -0.16
C TYR A 260 -18.63 13.29 -1.65
N GLN A 261 -19.62 12.97 -2.48
CA GLN A 261 -19.46 12.86 -3.93
C GLN A 261 -18.90 14.15 -4.55
N GLU A 262 -19.42 15.30 -4.13
CA GLU A 262 -18.97 16.61 -4.62
C GLU A 262 -17.54 16.95 -4.17
N LEU A 263 -17.23 16.72 -2.89
CA LEU A 263 -15.95 17.07 -2.28
C LEU A 263 -14.83 16.15 -2.74
N MET A 264 -15.10 14.84 -2.76
CA MET A 264 -14.09 13.81 -2.98
C MET A 264 -14.05 13.33 -4.42
N LYS A 265 -15.09 13.55 -5.23
CA LYS A 265 -15.13 13.16 -6.65
C LYS A 265 -14.59 11.74 -6.88
N PRO A 266 -15.13 10.74 -6.16
CA PRO A 266 -14.66 9.37 -6.29
C PRO A 266 -14.87 8.87 -7.73
N SER A 267 -13.86 8.19 -8.25
CA SER A 267 -13.92 7.38 -9.47
C SER A 267 -13.77 5.92 -9.06
N LEU A 268 -14.77 5.12 -9.41
CA LEU A 268 -14.83 3.69 -9.17
C LEU A 268 -14.83 2.92 -10.50
N ASP A 269 -14.24 3.52 -11.53
CA ASP A 269 -14.25 3.01 -12.91
C ASP A 269 -13.80 1.55 -12.92
N GLY A 270 -14.67 0.66 -13.43
CA GLY A 270 -14.41 -0.77 -13.52
C GLY A 270 -14.49 -1.57 -12.21
N LEU A 271 -14.91 -0.95 -11.09
CA LEU A 271 -14.97 -1.59 -9.77
C LEU A 271 -16.39 -1.76 -9.21
N VAL A 272 -17.37 -1.04 -9.76
CA VAL A 272 -18.79 -1.13 -9.43
C VAL A 272 -19.63 -1.07 -10.70
N GLU A 273 -20.80 -1.69 -10.70
CA GLU A 273 -21.72 -1.60 -11.83
C GLU A 273 -22.18 -0.15 -12.06
N GLU A 274 -22.26 0.25 -13.33
CA GLU A 274 -22.78 1.56 -13.73
C GLU A 274 -24.19 1.78 -13.17
N GLY A 275 -24.40 2.91 -12.45
CA GLY A 275 -25.71 3.29 -11.91
C GLY A 275 -25.89 3.07 -10.40
N ALA A 276 -24.91 2.49 -9.70
CA ALA A 276 -24.89 2.52 -8.24
C ALA A 276 -24.59 3.97 -7.78
N GLY A 277 -25.53 4.63 -7.07
CA GLY A 277 -25.48 6.05 -6.69
C GLY A 277 -24.31 6.47 -5.77
N PRO A 278 -24.48 7.32 -4.75
CA PRO A 278 -23.38 7.76 -3.88
C PRO A 278 -22.92 6.65 -2.91
N VAL A 279 -22.44 5.52 -3.44
CA VAL A 279 -22.00 4.32 -2.71
C VAL A 279 -20.61 4.51 -2.10
N ALA A 280 -19.79 5.39 -2.67
CA ALA A 280 -18.42 5.62 -2.24
C ALA A 280 -18.31 6.01 -0.76
N HIS A 281 -19.22 6.85 -0.25
CA HIS A 281 -19.26 7.22 1.16
C HIS A 281 -19.61 6.01 2.06
N GLY A 282 -20.51 5.15 1.58
CA GLY A 282 -20.83 3.87 2.23
C GLY A 282 -19.59 2.98 2.38
N TYR A 283 -18.79 2.84 1.31
CA TYR A 283 -17.54 2.07 1.38
C TYR A 283 -16.56 2.61 2.41
N VAL A 284 -16.42 3.94 2.50
CA VAL A 284 -15.59 4.57 3.53
C VAL A 284 -16.11 4.24 4.93
N CYS A 285 -17.42 4.35 5.16
CA CYS A 285 -18.03 4.04 6.44
C CYS A 285 -17.86 2.56 6.82
N ASP A 286 -18.06 1.65 5.87
CA ASP A 286 -17.89 0.21 6.08
C ASP A 286 -16.45 -0.11 6.51
N LEU A 287 -15.45 0.46 5.85
CA LEU A 287 -14.04 0.25 6.22
C LEU A 287 -13.74 0.77 7.63
N VAL A 288 -14.23 1.97 7.97
CA VAL A 288 -14.03 2.54 9.30
C VAL A 288 -14.62 1.63 10.37
N LYS A 289 -15.88 1.22 10.19
CA LYS A 289 -16.58 0.35 11.12
C LYS A 289 -15.89 -1.01 11.29
N GLU A 290 -15.46 -1.62 10.18
CA GLU A 290 -14.76 -2.92 10.19
C GLU A 290 -13.36 -2.84 10.79
N CYS A 291 -12.62 -1.74 10.59
CA CYS A 291 -11.34 -1.55 11.25
C CYS A 291 -11.51 -1.35 12.76
N ALA A 292 -12.46 -0.50 13.16
CA ALA A 292 -12.72 -0.21 14.57
C ALA A 292 -13.23 -1.44 15.34
N SER A 293 -14.13 -2.23 14.75
CA SER A 293 -14.67 -3.46 15.37
C SER A 293 -13.60 -4.53 15.62
N ARG A 294 -12.48 -4.48 14.87
CA ARG A 294 -11.32 -5.37 15.02
C ARG A 294 -10.27 -4.83 16.00
N GLY A 295 -10.53 -3.71 16.66
CA GLY A 295 -9.62 -3.09 17.61
C GLY A 295 -8.43 -2.36 16.98
N VAL A 296 -8.48 -2.05 15.67
CA VAL A 296 -7.49 -1.15 15.06
C VAL A 296 -7.75 0.26 15.60
N ALA A 297 -6.68 0.99 15.96
CA ALA A 297 -6.83 2.39 16.34
C ALA A 297 -7.25 3.21 15.11
N THR A 298 -8.55 3.52 15.02
CA THR A 298 -9.16 4.17 13.85
C THR A 298 -9.48 5.64 14.13
N GLU A 299 -9.01 6.52 13.24
CA GLU A 299 -9.27 7.97 13.25
C GLU A 299 -9.95 8.37 11.93
N CYS A 300 -11.11 9.00 12.01
CA CYS A 300 -11.69 9.70 10.87
C CYS A 300 -11.14 11.13 10.81
N THR A 301 -10.76 11.58 9.61
CA THR A 301 -10.40 12.99 9.38
C THR A 301 -11.49 13.73 8.63
N VAL A 302 -11.73 14.97 9.05
CA VAL A 302 -12.72 15.87 8.45
C VAL A 302 -12.07 17.22 8.19
N VAL A 303 -12.20 17.77 6.99
CA VAL A 303 -11.65 19.11 6.69
C VAL A 303 -12.68 20.19 7.02
N HIS A 304 -12.28 21.18 7.83
CA HIS A 304 -13.09 22.36 8.16
C HIS A 304 -13.27 23.23 6.91
N ARG A 305 -14.32 22.96 6.14
CA ARG A 305 -14.72 23.71 4.93
C ARG A 305 -16.13 24.25 5.10
N HIS A 306 -16.44 25.33 4.38
CA HIS A 306 -17.78 25.89 4.34
C HIS A 306 -18.81 24.82 3.92
N GLY A 307 -19.93 24.74 4.64
CA GLY A 307 -21.02 23.81 4.37
C GLY A 307 -20.86 22.40 4.95
N VAL A 308 -19.68 22.04 5.50
CA VAL A 308 -19.47 20.74 6.15
C VAL A 308 -19.95 20.80 7.60
N ASP A 309 -20.90 19.95 7.97
CA ASP A 309 -21.34 19.80 9.35
C ASP A 309 -20.35 18.93 10.15
N LEU A 310 -19.42 19.60 10.82
CA LEU A 310 -18.37 18.96 11.62
C LEU A 310 -18.92 18.16 12.82
N ARG A 311 -20.07 18.58 13.37
CA ARG A 311 -20.69 17.90 14.49
C ARG A 311 -21.25 16.56 14.02
N ARG A 312 -22.02 16.56 12.93
CA ARG A 312 -22.56 15.32 12.34
C ARG A 312 -21.46 14.38 11.87
N ALA A 313 -20.38 14.90 11.30
CA ALA A 313 -19.23 14.09 10.89
C ALA A 313 -18.53 13.42 12.09
N ARG A 314 -18.42 14.14 13.22
CA ARG A 314 -17.91 13.58 14.48
C ARG A 314 -18.85 12.51 15.05
N GLU A 315 -20.15 12.82 15.15
CA GLU A 315 -21.18 11.87 15.62
C GLU A 315 -21.17 10.58 14.79
N LEU A 316 -21.03 10.68 13.46
CA LEU A 316 -20.92 9.52 12.57
C LEU A 316 -19.65 8.70 12.83
N ALA A 317 -18.49 9.34 12.97
CA ALA A 317 -17.24 8.65 13.27
C ALA A 317 -17.31 7.89 14.61
N GLU A 318 -17.84 8.54 15.65
CA GLU A 318 -18.00 7.96 16.98
C GLU A 318 -18.99 6.78 16.97
N ALA A 319 -20.09 6.89 16.22
CA ALA A 319 -21.03 5.80 16.03
C ALA A 319 -20.42 4.57 15.33
N MET A 320 -19.37 4.77 14.51
CA MET A 320 -18.60 3.68 13.88
C MET A 320 -17.46 3.16 14.77
N GLY A 321 -17.27 3.70 15.98
CA GLY A 321 -16.20 3.31 16.90
C GLY A 321 -14.85 3.98 16.63
N ALA A 322 -14.84 5.06 15.84
CA ALA A 322 -13.63 5.80 15.49
C ALA A 322 -13.57 7.17 16.19
N SER A 323 -12.35 7.64 16.44
CA SER A 323 -12.12 9.03 16.83
C SER A 323 -12.30 9.97 15.64
N CYS A 324 -12.52 11.27 15.86
CA CYS A 324 -12.63 12.27 14.79
C CYS A 324 -11.68 13.45 14.97
N ARG A 325 -10.83 13.67 13.97
CA ARG A 325 -9.88 14.79 13.91
C ARG A 325 -10.23 15.78 12.81
N VAL A 326 -10.42 17.03 13.21
CA VAL A 326 -10.64 18.14 12.27
C VAL A 326 -9.31 18.64 11.71
N ARG A 327 -9.25 18.87 10.40
CA ARG A 327 -8.09 19.41 9.68
C ARG A 327 -8.48 20.77 9.08
N PRO A 328 -7.59 21.78 9.11
CA PRO A 328 -7.92 23.07 8.51
C PRO A 328 -7.94 22.97 6.99
N TYR A 329 -8.89 23.66 6.37
CA TYR A 329 -8.85 24.04 4.96
C TYR A 329 -7.98 25.28 4.78
N VAL A 330 -7.17 25.28 3.74
CA VAL A 330 -6.26 26.39 3.42
C VAL A 330 -6.65 26.95 2.05
N PRO A 331 -7.39 28.08 2.00
CA PRO A 331 -7.71 28.75 0.75
C PRO A 331 -6.45 29.34 0.09
N ARG A 332 -6.56 29.71 -1.19
CA ARG A 332 -5.52 30.48 -1.91
C ARG A 332 -5.52 31.93 -1.46
#